data_AF-A0A938LC59-F1
#
_entry.id   AF-A0A938LC59-F1
#
_cell.length_a   1.000
_cell.length_b   1.000
_cell.length_c   1.000
_cell.angle_alpha   90.00
_cell.angle_beta   90.00
_cell.angle_gamma   90.00
#
_symmetry.space_group_name_H-M   'P 1'
#
loop_
_entity.id
_entity.type
_entity.pdbx_description
1 polymer ?
#
loop_
_entity_poly.entity_id
_entity_poly.type
_entity_poly.pdbx_seq_one_letter_code
_entity_poly.pdbx_strand_id
1 'polypeptide(L)'
;MGTGLTFDEYIELTAMPLAGADPVFVQVVEEERERMFPMPLVVAANHLRSRGYDCRPESLELLIRNAIVTPADPDAWSRADVDEAAQHFEDCELFTPYAAMCVALGCRYADFKRPLREAAERESRKYGRRVRDDDQLFVMHRFPPRGVTGDDGKFDIKPAVITFTLCDDIQERLERGEEV
;
A
#
# COMPACT_ATOMS: atom_id res chain seq x y z
N MET A 1 11.96 -4.57 13.98
CA MET A 1 12.49 -4.80 12.62
C MET A 1 11.52 -4.07 11.73
N GLY A 2 11.89 -2.86 11.25
CA GLY A 2 11.01 -2.05 10.41
C GLY A 2 10.72 -2.79 9.10
N THR A 3 9.48 -2.71 8.64
CA THR A 3 9.01 -3.39 7.42
C THR A 3 8.95 -2.45 6.23
N GLY A 4 9.14 -1.14 6.42
CA GLY A 4 9.14 -0.18 5.32
C GLY A 4 10.51 0.08 4.74
N LEU A 5 10.49 0.32 3.43
CA LEU A 5 11.65 0.68 2.61
C LEU A 5 12.19 2.02 3.05
N THR A 6 13.50 2.16 3.28
CA THR A 6 14.15 3.47 3.38
C THR A 6 13.84 4.36 2.17
N PHE A 7 14.06 5.67 2.26
CA PHE A 7 13.89 6.58 1.12
C PHE A 7 14.61 6.05 -0.14
N ASP A 8 15.84 5.57 0.03
CA ASP A 8 16.66 5.10 -1.09
C ASP A 8 16.09 3.82 -1.70
N GLU A 9 15.68 2.85 -0.89
CA GLU A 9 15.03 1.61 -1.36
C GLU A 9 13.70 1.88 -2.08
N TYR A 10 12.93 2.88 -1.61
CA TYR A 10 11.69 3.28 -2.27
C TYR A 10 11.95 3.91 -3.65
N ILE A 11 12.94 4.80 -3.76
CA ILE A 11 13.31 5.41 -5.04
C ILE A 11 13.85 4.36 -6.00
N GLU A 12 14.71 3.45 -5.54
CA GLU A 12 15.23 2.36 -6.39
C GLU A 12 14.09 1.48 -6.94
N LEU A 13 13.10 1.16 -6.12
CA LEU A 13 11.95 0.34 -6.54
C LEU A 13 11.03 1.09 -7.52
N THR A 14 10.80 2.39 -7.30
CA THR A 14 9.91 3.19 -8.16
C THR A 14 10.57 3.62 -9.46
N ALA A 15 11.89 3.78 -9.46
CA ALA A 15 12.65 4.19 -10.63
C ALA A 15 13.28 3.02 -11.39
N MET A 16 13.04 1.77 -10.97
CA MET A 16 13.66 0.57 -11.55
C MET A 16 13.48 0.57 -13.08
N PRO A 17 14.55 0.80 -13.86
CA PRO A 17 14.42 0.92 -15.30
C PRO A 17 14.11 -0.45 -15.90
N LEU A 18 13.27 -0.49 -16.93
CA LEU A 18 13.09 -1.72 -17.71
C LEU A 18 14.45 -2.16 -18.29
N ALA A 19 14.64 -3.47 -18.46
CA ALA A 19 15.87 -4.00 -19.03
C ALA A 19 16.15 -3.35 -20.40
N GLY A 20 17.30 -2.66 -20.53
CA GLY A 20 17.68 -1.91 -21.74
C GLY A 20 17.24 -0.43 -21.75
N ALA A 21 16.80 0.12 -20.62
CA ALA A 21 16.53 1.55 -20.50
C ALA A 21 17.78 2.39 -20.80
N ASP A 22 17.55 3.56 -21.40
CA ASP A 22 18.60 4.49 -21.77
C ASP A 22 19.41 4.92 -20.53
N PRO A 23 20.76 4.86 -20.55
CA PRO A 23 21.61 5.40 -19.49
C PRO A 23 21.26 6.85 -19.09
N VAL A 24 20.73 7.65 -20.02
CA VAL A 24 20.25 9.01 -19.75
C VAL A 24 19.06 9.02 -18.78
N PHE A 25 18.17 8.03 -18.84
CA PHE A 25 17.05 7.92 -17.90
C PHE A 25 17.55 7.68 -16.47
N VAL A 26 18.56 6.82 -16.30
CA VAL A 26 19.17 6.53 -14.99
C VAL A 26 19.83 7.78 -14.41
N GLN A 27 20.58 8.52 -15.24
CA GLN A 27 21.22 9.77 -14.81
C GLN A 27 20.20 10.85 -14.39
N VAL A 28 19.10 10.99 -15.12
CA VAL A 28 18.04 11.96 -14.76
C VAL A 28 17.40 11.61 -13.43
N VAL A 29 17.13 10.32 -13.16
CA VAL A 29 16.59 9.87 -11.87
C VAL A 29 17.57 10.16 -10.73
N GLU A 30 18.86 9.92 -10.92
CA GLU A 30 19.88 10.21 -9.91
C GLU A 30 20.01 11.72 -9.64
N GLU A 31 20.00 12.56 -10.68
CA GLU A 31 20.03 14.02 -10.53
C GLU A 31 18.77 14.57 -9.86
N GLU A 32 17.59 14.02 -10.17
CA GLU A 32 16.34 14.40 -9.49
C GLU A 32 16.38 13.99 -8.01
N ARG A 33 16.91 12.79 -7.70
CA ARG A 33 17.07 12.30 -6.32
C ARG A 33 17.95 13.23 -5.47
N GLU A 34 19.03 13.76 -6.03
CA GLU A 34 19.90 14.72 -5.31
C GLU A 34 19.24 16.09 -5.11
N ARG A 35 18.39 16.52 -6.05
CA ARG A 35 17.69 17.81 -5.99
C ARG A 35 16.41 17.79 -5.15
N MET A 36 15.95 16.62 -4.71
CA MET A 36 14.72 16.50 -3.91
C MET A 36 14.83 17.15 -2.53
N PHE A 37 16.04 17.31 -1.99
CA PHE A 37 16.26 17.82 -0.63
C PHE A 37 16.92 19.21 -0.60
N PRO A 38 16.58 20.07 0.37
CA PRO A 38 15.55 19.86 1.38
C PRO A 38 14.14 19.92 0.78
N MET A 39 13.27 19.00 1.21
CA MET A 39 11.92 18.91 0.66
C MET A 39 10.92 19.71 1.50
N PRO A 40 9.96 20.42 0.88
CA PRO A 40 8.87 21.07 1.61
C PRO A 40 8.01 20.05 2.37
N LEU A 41 7.39 20.47 3.48
CA LEU A 41 6.61 19.58 4.35
C LEU A 41 5.49 18.86 3.59
N VAL A 42 4.80 19.58 2.70
CA VAL A 42 3.72 19.00 1.87
C VAL A 42 4.26 17.91 0.93
N VAL A 43 5.48 18.08 0.40
CA VAL A 43 6.12 17.09 -0.46
C VAL A 43 6.56 15.88 0.36
N ALA A 44 7.12 16.08 1.57
CA ALA A 44 7.44 14.99 2.49
C ALA A 44 6.19 14.17 2.84
N ALA A 45 5.07 14.83 3.14
CA ALA A 45 3.82 14.16 3.46
C ALA A 45 3.28 13.33 2.29
N ASN A 46 3.38 13.85 1.06
CA ASN A 46 2.98 13.12 -0.13
C ASN A 46 3.90 11.91 -0.41
N HIS A 47 5.20 12.05 -0.16
CA HIS A 47 6.18 10.98 -0.30
C HIS A 47 5.93 9.85 0.71
N LEU A 48 5.68 10.17 1.98
CA LEU A 48 5.32 9.17 2.99
C LEU A 48 3.99 8.48 2.65
N ARG A 49 3.02 9.22 2.11
CA ARG A 49 1.77 8.61 1.63
C ARG A 49 1.99 7.66 0.47
N SER A 50 2.87 8.00 -0.48
CA SER A 50 3.19 7.14 -1.62
C SER A 50 4.00 5.89 -1.22
N ARG A 51 4.63 5.91 -0.04
CA ARG A 51 5.23 4.75 0.63
C ARG A 51 4.21 3.87 1.38
N GLY A 52 2.97 4.33 1.53
CA GLY A 52 1.88 3.56 2.13
C GLY A 52 1.50 3.99 3.56
N TYR A 53 2.04 5.07 4.10
CA TYR A 53 1.67 5.56 5.44
C TYR A 53 0.43 6.48 5.40
N ASP A 54 -0.39 6.48 6.46
CA ASP A 54 -1.50 7.45 6.61
C ASP A 54 -0.98 8.83 7.01
N CYS A 55 -0.24 9.44 6.08
CA CYS A 55 0.44 10.70 6.31
C CYS A 55 -0.32 11.86 5.65
N ARG A 56 -0.65 12.87 6.44
CA ARG A 56 -1.10 14.20 5.98
C ARG A 56 -0.10 15.27 6.44
N PRO A 57 -0.05 16.45 5.82
CA PRO A 57 0.82 17.54 6.29
C PRO A 57 0.70 17.80 7.80
N GLU A 58 -0.53 17.78 8.33
CA GLU A 58 -0.82 17.98 9.74
C GLU A 58 -0.22 16.88 10.63
N SER A 59 -0.06 15.66 10.10
CA SER A 59 0.61 14.58 10.80
C SER A 59 2.09 14.90 11.01
N LEU A 60 2.76 15.45 10.00
CA LEU A 60 4.17 15.87 10.10
C LEU A 60 4.36 17.07 11.03
N GLU A 61 3.43 18.03 11.02
CA GLU A 61 3.43 19.11 11.99
C GLU A 61 3.35 18.59 13.43
N LEU A 62 2.56 17.54 13.69
CA LEU A 62 2.47 16.91 15.01
C LEU A 62 3.77 16.20 15.39
N LEU A 63 4.46 15.54 14.44
CA LEU A 63 5.77 14.94 14.70
C LEU A 63 6.81 15.98 15.12
N ILE A 64 6.84 17.14 14.44
CA ILE A 64 7.70 18.27 14.80
C ILE A 64 7.34 18.80 16.19
N ARG A 65 6.05 19.06 16.46
CA ARG A 65 5.59 19.59 17.75
C ARG A 65 5.90 18.67 18.93
N ASN A 66 5.89 17.36 18.70
CA ASN A 66 6.20 16.34 19.70
C ASN A 66 7.70 15.99 19.76
N ALA A 67 8.55 16.71 19.01
CA ALA A 67 9.99 16.46 18.90
C ALA A 67 10.35 15.02 18.51
N ILE A 68 9.47 14.36 17.75
CA ILE A 68 9.73 13.05 17.14
C ILE A 68 10.65 13.21 15.93
N VAL A 69 10.53 14.33 15.22
CA VAL A 69 11.42 14.71 14.12
C VAL A 69 11.81 16.17 14.33
N THR A 70 13.08 16.49 14.09
CA THR A 70 13.62 17.85 14.32
C THR A 70 14.30 18.40 13.05
N PRO A 71 13.53 18.77 12.01
CA PRO A 71 14.10 19.35 10.81
C PRO A 71 14.70 20.73 11.13
N ALA A 72 15.67 21.16 10.31
CA ALA A 72 16.34 22.45 10.50
C ALA A 72 15.39 23.65 10.34
N ASP A 73 14.36 23.51 9.49
CA ASP A 73 13.23 24.41 9.31
C ASP A 73 11.97 23.57 9.04
N PRO A 74 10.76 23.99 9.47
CA PRO A 74 9.53 23.21 9.26
C PRO A 74 9.26 22.79 7.81
N ASP A 75 9.74 23.57 6.82
CA ASP A 75 9.60 23.31 5.39
C ASP A 75 10.92 22.86 4.73
N ALA A 76 11.92 22.45 5.52
CA ALA A 76 13.21 21.97 5.01
C ALA A 76 13.52 20.56 5.54
N TRP A 77 12.73 19.58 5.12
CA TRP A 77 12.90 18.18 5.52
C TRP A 77 14.10 17.57 4.80
N SER A 78 15.00 16.97 5.57
CA SER A 78 16.11 16.17 5.07
C SER A 78 15.69 14.72 4.85
N ARG A 79 16.59 13.92 4.25
CA ARG A 79 16.38 12.47 4.10
C ARG A 79 16.20 11.79 5.46
N ALA A 80 17.02 12.17 6.45
CA ALA A 80 16.95 11.61 7.79
C ALA A 80 15.61 11.90 8.47
N ASP A 81 15.08 13.12 8.29
CA ASP A 81 13.78 13.50 8.85
C ASP A 81 12.64 12.66 8.26
N VAL A 82 12.69 12.38 6.96
CA VAL A 82 11.69 11.54 6.27
C VAL A 82 11.74 10.09 6.74
N ASP A 83 12.94 9.53 6.88
CA ASP A 83 13.09 8.14 7.34
C ASP A 83 12.75 7.99 8.83
N GLU A 84 13.06 8.98 9.67
CA GLU A 84 12.63 9.00 11.07
C GLU A 84 11.10 9.09 11.19
N ALA A 85 10.46 9.95 10.40
CA ALA A 85 9.01 9.99 10.34
C ALA A 85 8.41 8.65 9.90
N ALA A 86 8.95 8.04 8.84
CA ALA A 86 8.49 6.74 8.35
C ALA A 86 8.61 5.65 9.42
N GLN A 87 9.75 5.58 10.12
CA GLN A 87 9.95 4.65 11.23
C GLN A 87 8.90 4.86 12.32
N HIS A 88 8.58 6.11 12.66
CA HIS A 88 7.55 6.41 13.64
C HIS A 88 6.15 5.97 13.17
N PHE A 89 5.80 6.17 11.89
CA PHE A 89 4.54 5.67 11.33
C PHE A 89 4.46 4.14 11.42
N GLU A 90 5.56 3.42 11.19
CA GLU A 90 5.62 1.96 11.35
C GLU A 90 5.47 1.51 12.79
N ASP A 91 6.21 2.12 13.71
CA ASP A 91 6.15 1.79 15.14
C ASP A 91 4.74 2.00 15.71
N CYS A 92 3.98 2.94 15.13
CA CYS A 92 2.60 3.24 15.50
C CYS A 92 1.55 2.53 14.64
N GLU A 93 1.96 1.68 13.68
CA GLU A 93 1.09 0.97 12.73
C GLU A 93 0.15 1.89 11.91
N LEU A 94 0.61 3.09 11.59
CA LEU A 94 -0.15 4.14 10.90
C LEU A 94 -0.05 3.99 9.37
N PHE A 95 -0.68 2.93 8.85
CA PHE A 95 -0.72 2.64 7.42
C PHE A 95 -1.95 3.24 6.73
N THR A 96 -1.83 3.45 5.43
CA THR A 96 -2.91 3.91 4.55
C THR A 96 -4.15 3.03 4.76
N PRO A 97 -5.33 3.62 5.05
CA PRO A 97 -6.52 2.83 5.29
C PRO A 97 -6.91 1.93 4.11
N TYR A 98 -7.46 0.74 4.40
CA TYR A 98 -7.97 -0.20 3.39
C TYR A 98 -8.92 0.43 2.37
N ALA A 99 -9.67 1.46 2.77
CA ALA A 99 -10.55 2.19 1.87
C ALA A 99 -9.77 2.88 0.72
N ALA A 100 -8.62 3.49 1.02
CA ALA A 100 -7.77 4.11 0.01
C ALA A 100 -7.09 3.06 -0.89
N MET A 101 -6.69 1.92 -0.32
CA MET A 101 -6.26 0.76 -1.11
C MET A 101 -7.36 0.33 -2.11
N CYS A 102 -8.61 0.20 -1.66
CA CYS A 102 -9.72 -0.18 -2.54
C CYS A 102 -9.93 0.81 -3.70
N VAL A 103 -9.82 2.12 -3.44
CA VAL A 103 -9.88 3.15 -4.48
C VAL A 103 -8.79 2.92 -5.53
N ALA A 104 -7.55 2.67 -5.12
CA ALA A 104 -6.45 2.37 -6.04
C ALA A 104 -6.68 1.06 -6.83
N LEU A 105 -7.29 0.05 -6.21
CA LEU A 105 -7.67 -1.20 -6.88
C LEU A 105 -8.84 -1.00 -7.86
N GLY A 106 -9.58 0.10 -7.76
CA GLY A 106 -10.76 0.38 -8.58
C GLY A 106 -12.04 -0.31 -8.09
N CYS A 107 -12.15 -0.53 -6.79
CA CYS A 107 -13.33 -1.09 -6.13
C CYS A 107 -13.73 -0.26 -4.89
N ARG A 108 -14.95 -0.48 -4.38
CA ARG A 108 -15.35 0.11 -3.09
C ARG A 108 -14.92 -0.84 -1.97
N TYR A 109 -14.74 -0.31 -0.76
CA TYR A 109 -14.38 -1.15 0.39
C TYR A 109 -15.39 -2.28 0.66
N ALA A 110 -16.69 -2.05 0.42
CA ALA A 110 -17.70 -3.10 0.50
C ALA A 110 -17.49 -4.24 -0.52
N ASP A 111 -16.97 -3.91 -1.71
CA ASP A 111 -16.66 -4.89 -2.76
C ASP A 111 -15.37 -5.68 -2.46
N PHE A 112 -14.57 -5.25 -1.47
CA PHE A 112 -13.47 -6.02 -0.88
C PHE A 112 -13.95 -6.90 0.28
N LYS A 113 -14.67 -6.32 1.27
CA LYS A 113 -15.09 -7.03 2.48
C LYS A 113 -16.09 -8.16 2.21
N ARG A 114 -17.01 -7.97 1.25
CA ARG A 114 -18.02 -9.00 0.94
C ARG A 114 -17.38 -10.29 0.40
N PRO A 115 -16.55 -10.26 -0.67
CA PRO A 115 -15.86 -11.46 -1.14
C PRO A 115 -14.96 -12.13 -0.09
N LEU A 116 -14.29 -11.36 0.77
CA LEU A 116 -13.47 -11.91 1.87
C LEU A 116 -14.32 -12.71 2.85
N ARG A 117 -15.46 -12.13 3.27
CA ARG A 117 -16.42 -12.81 4.14
C ARG A 117 -16.99 -14.07 3.48
N GLU A 118 -17.39 -13.99 2.21
CA GLU A 118 -17.91 -15.14 1.46
C GLU A 118 -16.86 -16.25 1.34
N ALA A 119 -15.59 -15.90 1.15
CA ALA A 119 -14.49 -16.86 1.13
C ALA A 119 -14.29 -17.51 2.50
N ALA A 120 -14.22 -16.74 3.58
CA ALA A 120 -14.12 -17.28 4.93
C ALA A 120 -15.29 -18.21 5.29
N GLU A 121 -16.53 -17.85 4.93
CA GLU A 121 -17.71 -18.70 5.13
C GLU A 121 -17.67 -19.98 4.27
N ARG A 122 -17.12 -19.92 3.05
CA ARG A 122 -16.95 -21.08 2.18
C ARG A 122 -15.90 -22.05 2.74
N GLU A 123 -14.72 -21.55 3.10
CA GLU A 123 -13.66 -22.38 3.65
C GLU A 123 -14.05 -22.94 5.03
N SER A 124 -14.74 -22.13 5.85
CA SER A 124 -15.25 -22.62 7.14
C SER A 124 -16.17 -23.83 7.00
N ARG A 125 -17.04 -23.81 5.99
CA ARG A 125 -17.93 -24.95 5.67
C ARG A 125 -17.16 -26.15 5.14
N LYS A 126 -16.14 -25.91 4.30
CA LYS A 126 -15.30 -26.96 3.72
C LYS A 126 -14.55 -27.76 4.79
N TYR A 127 -13.96 -27.08 5.77
CA TYR A 127 -13.14 -27.72 6.81
C TYR A 127 -13.92 -28.02 8.11
N GLY A 128 -15.19 -27.62 8.21
CA GLY A 128 -16.01 -27.82 9.40
C GLY A 128 -15.53 -27.05 10.64
N ARG A 129 -14.77 -25.96 10.43
CA ARG A 129 -14.16 -25.13 11.49
C ARG A 129 -14.25 -23.67 11.10
N ARG A 130 -14.19 -22.75 12.07
CA ARG A 130 -14.24 -21.32 11.76
C ARG A 130 -12.91 -20.86 11.16
N VAL A 131 -12.97 -20.29 9.96
CA VAL A 131 -11.91 -19.48 9.35
C VAL A 131 -12.33 -18.02 9.49
N ARG A 132 -11.44 -17.15 9.98
CA ARG A 132 -11.73 -15.71 10.17
C ARG A 132 -11.78 -15.01 8.81
N ASP A 133 -12.56 -13.94 8.69
CA ASP A 133 -12.57 -13.04 7.52
C ASP A 133 -11.40 -12.04 7.59
N ASP A 134 -10.21 -12.60 7.81
CA ASP A 134 -8.91 -11.96 7.92
C ASP A 134 -8.17 -12.14 6.60
N ASP A 135 -7.86 -11.06 5.89
CA ASP A 135 -7.26 -11.11 4.57
C ASP A 135 -5.82 -11.64 4.58
N GLN A 136 -5.18 -11.74 5.74
CA GLN A 136 -3.89 -12.42 5.88
C GLN A 136 -3.98 -13.94 5.68
N LEU A 137 -5.17 -14.53 5.77
CA LEU A 137 -5.40 -15.96 5.55
C LEU A 137 -5.66 -16.29 4.07
N PHE A 138 -5.79 -15.29 3.21
CA PHE A 138 -6.23 -15.45 1.83
C PHE A 138 -5.31 -14.77 0.83
N VAL A 139 -5.19 -15.39 -0.35
CA VAL A 139 -4.69 -14.75 -1.55
C VAL A 139 -5.81 -13.93 -2.18
N MET A 140 -5.61 -12.62 -2.29
CA MET A 140 -6.52 -11.72 -3.01
C MET A 140 -6.23 -11.79 -4.51
N HIS A 141 -7.26 -12.07 -5.30
CA HIS A 141 -7.24 -11.99 -6.76
C HIS A 141 -7.99 -10.76 -7.22
N ARG A 142 -7.39 -10.01 -8.15
CA ARG A 142 -8.01 -8.82 -8.75
C ARG A 142 -8.15 -8.98 -10.25
N PHE A 143 -9.37 -8.78 -10.73
CA PHE A 143 -9.64 -8.49 -12.13
C PHE A 143 -9.80 -6.98 -12.28
N PRO A 144 -8.90 -6.28 -13.01
CA PRO A 144 -8.90 -4.83 -13.07
C PRO A 144 -10.15 -4.28 -13.78
N PRO A 145 -10.50 -2.99 -13.55
CA PRO A 145 -11.62 -2.35 -14.24
C PRO A 145 -11.46 -2.43 -15.76
N ARG A 146 -12.57 -2.65 -16.47
CA ARG A 146 -12.57 -2.74 -17.95
C ARG A 146 -13.63 -1.81 -18.52
N GLY A 147 -13.25 -1.05 -19.55
CA GLY A 147 -14.20 -0.37 -20.42
C GLY A 147 -14.98 -1.40 -21.22
N VAL A 148 -16.30 -1.28 -21.25
CA VAL A 148 -17.21 -2.16 -21.97
C VAL A 148 -18.16 -1.28 -22.76
N THR A 149 -18.30 -1.56 -24.06
CA THR A 149 -19.33 -0.94 -24.88
C THR A 149 -20.55 -1.84 -24.87
N GLY A 150 -21.69 -1.32 -24.42
CA GLY A 150 -22.96 -2.03 -24.44
C GLY A 150 -23.49 -2.23 -25.87
N ASP A 151 -24.48 -3.11 -26.02
CA ASP A 151 -25.15 -3.36 -27.30
C ASP A 151 -25.87 -2.12 -27.86
N ASP A 152 -26.12 -1.12 -27.00
CA ASP A 152 -26.64 0.21 -27.32
C ASP A 152 -25.56 1.19 -27.80
N GLY A 153 -24.31 0.73 -27.93
CA GLY A 153 -23.15 1.55 -28.29
C GLY A 153 -22.62 2.43 -27.16
N LYS A 154 -23.15 2.33 -25.94
CA LYS A 154 -22.74 3.16 -24.81
C LYS A 154 -21.49 2.60 -24.14
N PHE A 155 -20.50 3.46 -23.92
CA PHE A 155 -19.30 3.11 -23.16
C PHE A 155 -19.58 3.18 -21.64
N ASP A 156 -19.22 2.13 -20.92
CA ASP A 156 -19.28 2.06 -19.46
C ASP A 156 -17.99 1.46 -18.90
N ILE A 157 -17.66 1.74 -17.63
CA ILE A 157 -16.50 1.16 -16.95
C ILE A 157 -17.00 0.20 -15.88
N LYS A 158 -16.76 -1.09 -16.08
CA LYS A 158 -17.00 -2.07 -15.03
C LYS A 158 -15.93 -1.92 -13.95
N PRO A 159 -16.31 -1.88 -12.66
CA PRO A 159 -15.36 -1.79 -11.56
C PRO A 159 -14.50 -3.05 -11.48
N ALA A 160 -13.43 -2.99 -10.69
CA ALA A 160 -12.62 -4.16 -10.42
C ALA A 160 -13.44 -5.24 -9.70
N VAL A 161 -13.15 -6.51 -10.01
CA VAL A 161 -13.71 -7.66 -9.30
C VAL A 161 -12.63 -8.24 -8.41
N ILE A 162 -12.95 -8.39 -7.12
CA ILE A 162 -12.06 -8.94 -6.10
C ILE A 162 -12.59 -10.32 -5.69
N THR A 163 -11.71 -11.32 -5.63
CA THR A 163 -12.02 -12.65 -5.08
C THR A 163 -10.88 -13.12 -4.18
N PHE A 164 -11.15 -14.13 -3.35
CA PHE A 164 -10.19 -14.65 -2.38
C PHE A 164 -10.13 -16.18 -2.41
N THR A 165 -8.92 -16.72 -2.42
CA THR A 165 -8.63 -18.14 -2.21
C THR A 165 -7.79 -18.29 -0.95
N LEU A 166 -7.93 -19.40 -0.23
CA LEU A 166 -7.14 -19.62 0.98
C LEU A 166 -5.64 -19.71 0.61
N CYS A 167 -4.76 -19.20 1.48
CA CYS A 167 -3.32 -19.43 1.33
C CYS A 167 -3.01 -20.92 1.50
N ASP A 168 -2.03 -21.43 0.74
CA ASP A 168 -1.70 -22.86 0.71
C ASP A 168 -1.22 -23.36 2.08
N ASP A 169 -0.43 -22.57 2.80
CA ASP A 169 0.06 -22.90 4.14
C ASP A 169 -1.09 -22.98 5.16
N ILE A 170 -2.04 -22.04 5.08
CA ILE A 170 -3.25 -22.05 5.90
C ILE A 170 -4.14 -23.24 5.56
N GLN A 171 -4.26 -23.58 4.27
CA GLN A 171 -4.95 -24.78 3.81
C GLN A 171 -4.34 -26.04 4.43
N GLU A 172 -3.03 -26.22 4.32
CA GLU A 172 -2.35 -27.40 4.89
C GLU A 172 -2.54 -27.51 6.40
N ARG A 173 -2.50 -26.38 7.12
CA ARG A 173 -2.74 -26.33 8.58
C ARG A 173 -4.17 -26.76 8.92
N LEU A 174 -5.16 -26.28 8.18
CA LEU A 174 -6.55 -26.69 8.35
C LEU A 174 -6.76 -28.17 8.04
N GLU A 175 -6.12 -28.71 7.00
CA GLU A 175 -6.15 -30.14 6.66
C GLU A 175 -5.54 -31.02 7.77
N ARG A 176 -4.56 -30.50 8.51
CA ARG A 176 -3.99 -31.15 9.70
C ARG A 176 -4.82 -30.95 10.98
N GLY A 177 -5.89 -30.17 10.92
CA GLY A 177 -6.74 -29.88 12.09
C GLY A 177 -6.18 -28.80 13.02
N GLU A 178 -5.27 -27.95 12.55
CA GLU A 178 -4.72 -26.82 13.30
C GLU A 178 -5.63 -25.59 13.26
N GLU A 179 -5.56 -24.71 14.26
CA GLU A 179 -6.30 -23.44 14.29
C GLU A 179 -5.57 -22.35 13.49
N VAL A 180 -6.33 -21.44 12.88
CA VAL A 180 -5.87 -20.34 12.00
C VAL A 180 -6.67 -19.05 12.23
#